data_AF-A0A7S2AU00-F1
#
_entry.id   AF-A0A7S2AU00-F1
#
_cell.length_a   1.000
_cell.length_b   1.000
_cell.length_c   1.000
_cell.angle_alpha   90.00
_cell.angle_beta   90.00
_cell.angle_gamma   90.00
#
_symmetry.space_group_name_H-M   'P 1'
#
loop_
_entity.id
_entity.type
_entity.pdbx_description
1 polymer ?
#
loop_
_entity_poly.entity_id
_entity_poly.type
_entity_poly.pdbx_seq_one_letter_code
_entity_poly.pdbx_strand_id
1 'polypeptide(L)'
;AKTLPAAHHVLIYTSPFSRATATAEIFGRACAESASASGAVEQPHVVEWLRERCFGEDAELKPSNEPYERYWRHDAVDPFTPPPEGGVGRESVGEVALRTASGFTELLDRIGATTIGTNVVLVAHGDTLSTLAAVLAFCQREESERTIQAFTDALRAHRSHGLKQAEYVTFPRVGVSHETALT
;
A
#
# COMPACT_ATOMS: atom_id res chain seq x y z
N ALA A 1 -20.30 9.34 -7.58
CA ALA A 1 -19.23 8.34 -7.40
C ALA A 1 -17.96 8.89 -8.04
N LYS A 2 -16.79 8.75 -7.41
CA LYS A 2 -15.52 9.12 -8.09
C LYS A 2 -15.24 8.07 -9.17
N THR A 3 -15.07 8.51 -10.40
CA THR A 3 -14.78 7.65 -11.56
C THR A 3 -13.26 7.47 -11.67
N LEU A 4 -12.81 6.26 -12.03
CA LEU A 4 -11.40 6.06 -12.39
C LEU A 4 -11.04 6.96 -13.57
N PRO A 5 -9.80 7.47 -13.66
CA PRO A 5 -9.31 8.10 -14.87
C PRO A 5 -9.48 7.14 -16.06
N ALA A 6 -9.78 7.68 -17.24
CA ALA A 6 -9.85 6.87 -18.45
C ALA A 6 -8.52 6.14 -18.65
N ALA A 7 -8.58 4.81 -18.76
CA ALA A 7 -7.42 3.95 -18.96
C ALA A 7 -7.76 2.87 -19.99
N HIS A 8 -6.75 2.49 -20.76
CA HIS A 8 -6.81 1.38 -21.69
C HIS A 8 -6.65 0.03 -20.98
N HIS A 9 -6.00 0.00 -19.81
CA HIS A 9 -5.78 -1.20 -19.02
C HIS A 9 -6.00 -0.96 -17.54
N VAL A 10 -6.58 -1.94 -16.85
CA VAL A 10 -6.71 -1.93 -15.38
C VAL A 10 -6.03 -3.17 -14.83
N LEU A 11 -4.99 -2.95 -14.04
CA LEU A 11 -4.27 -4.00 -13.32
C LEU A 11 -4.69 -3.97 -11.86
N ILE A 12 -5.15 -5.10 -11.33
CA ILE A 12 -5.62 -5.21 -9.95
C ILE A 12 -4.64 -6.11 -9.19
N TYR A 13 -4.10 -5.60 -8.08
CA TYR A 13 -3.27 -6.34 -7.15
C TYR A 13 -3.95 -6.39 -5.80
N THR A 14 -3.94 -7.56 -5.14
CA THR A 14 -4.66 -7.73 -3.88
C THR A 14 -3.89 -8.53 -2.85
N SER A 15 -4.16 -8.24 -1.57
CA SER A 15 -3.71 -9.07 -0.46
C SER A 15 -4.25 -10.51 -0.56
N PRO A 16 -3.54 -11.51 -0.01
CA PRO A 16 -4.02 -12.90 0.06
C PRO A 16 -5.25 -13.11 0.97
N PHE A 17 -5.69 -12.10 1.73
CA PHE A 17 -6.80 -12.26 2.68
C PHE A 17 -8.16 -12.15 1.99
N SER A 18 -9.09 -13.03 2.36
CA SER A 18 -10.41 -13.20 1.73
C SER A 18 -11.22 -11.91 1.57
N ARG A 19 -11.16 -11.01 2.56
CA ARG A 19 -11.84 -9.71 2.51
C ARG A 19 -11.31 -8.82 1.36
N ALA A 20 -10.01 -8.87 1.11
CA ALA A 20 -9.36 -8.09 0.07
C ALA A 20 -9.58 -8.74 -1.31
N THR A 21 -9.42 -10.06 -1.43
CA THR A 21 -9.67 -10.77 -2.69
C THR A 21 -11.11 -10.64 -3.14
N ALA A 22 -12.10 -10.81 -2.24
CA ALA A 22 -13.50 -10.62 -2.56
C ALA A 22 -13.80 -9.19 -3.05
N THR A 23 -13.16 -8.18 -2.45
CA THR A 23 -13.30 -6.77 -2.85
C THR A 23 -12.66 -6.53 -4.23
N ALA A 24 -11.49 -7.11 -4.49
CA ALA A 24 -10.81 -7.01 -5.78
C ALA A 24 -11.62 -7.64 -6.92
N GLU A 25 -12.26 -8.78 -6.66
CA GLU A 25 -13.15 -9.43 -7.62
C GLU A 25 -14.40 -8.60 -7.91
N ILE A 26 -15.05 -8.05 -6.88
CA ILE A 26 -16.21 -7.17 -7.05
C ILE A 26 -15.82 -5.93 -7.88
N PHE A 27 -14.68 -5.33 -7.55
CA PHE A 27 -14.16 -4.18 -8.28
C PHE A 27 -13.84 -4.51 -9.74
N GLY A 28 -13.19 -5.64 -10.00
CA GLY A 28 -12.87 -6.10 -11.36
C GLY A 28 -14.12 -6.31 -12.21
N ARG A 29 -15.16 -6.97 -11.66
CA ARG A 29 -16.46 -7.14 -12.34
C ARG A 29 -17.12 -5.80 -12.64
N ALA A 30 -17.17 -4.90 -11.66
CA ALA A 30 -17.75 -3.57 -11.85
C ALA A 30 -17.01 -2.75 -12.92
N CYS A 31 -15.68 -2.89 -13.03
CA CYS A 31 -14.90 -2.26 -14.08
C CYS A 31 -15.19 -2.85 -15.47
N ALA A 32 -15.31 -4.17 -15.58
CA ALA A 32 -15.61 -4.86 -16.83
C ALA A 32 -17.02 -4.57 -17.36
N GLU A 33 -17.99 -4.36 -16.45
CA GLU A 33 -19.37 -3.98 -16.79
C GLU A 33 -19.51 -2.49 -17.17
N SER A 34 -18.55 -1.66 -16.80
CA SER A 34 -18.56 -0.22 -17.07
C SER A 34 -17.93 0.09 -18.43
N ALA A 35 -18.62 0.90 -19.26
CA ALA A 35 -18.11 1.42 -20.53
C ALA A 35 -16.86 2.34 -20.40
N SER A 36 -16.35 2.54 -19.19
CA SER A 36 -15.18 3.38 -18.89
C SER A 36 -13.85 2.65 -19.06
N ALA A 37 -13.86 1.32 -19.13
CA ALA A 37 -12.69 0.51 -19.50
C ALA A 37 -12.87 0.06 -20.95
N SER A 38 -12.28 0.80 -21.90
CA SER A 38 -12.26 0.41 -23.31
C SER A 38 -11.27 -0.73 -23.60
N GLY A 39 -10.51 -1.18 -22.59
CA GLY A 39 -9.61 -2.32 -22.70
C GLY A 39 -9.62 -3.24 -21.47
N ALA A 40 -8.71 -4.21 -21.49
CA ALA A 40 -8.78 -5.41 -20.66
C ALA A 40 -8.62 -5.08 -19.15
N VAL A 41 -9.62 -5.50 -18.36
CA VAL A 41 -9.50 -5.63 -16.91
C VAL A 41 -8.93 -7.01 -16.63
N GLU A 42 -7.74 -7.08 -16.03
CA GLU A 42 -7.14 -8.36 -15.67
C GLU A 42 -7.75 -8.96 -14.40
N GLN A 43 -7.66 -10.28 -14.26
CA GLN A 43 -7.99 -10.94 -13.00
C GLN A 43 -7.07 -10.42 -11.87
N PRO A 44 -7.57 -10.26 -10.64
CA PRO A 44 -6.74 -9.80 -9.52
C PRO A 44 -5.50 -10.67 -9.29
N HIS A 45 -4.34 -10.04 -9.25
CA HIS A 45 -3.06 -10.66 -8.92
C HIS A 45 -2.87 -10.65 -7.40
N VAL A 46 -2.81 -11.83 -6.78
CA VAL A 46 -2.58 -11.95 -5.33
C VAL A 46 -1.10 -11.76 -5.02
N VAL A 47 -0.78 -10.88 -4.06
CA VAL A 47 0.59 -10.58 -3.64
C VAL A 47 0.72 -10.46 -2.13
N GLU A 48 1.74 -11.11 -1.58
CA GLU A 48 1.98 -11.18 -0.13
C GLU A 48 2.32 -9.83 0.50
N TRP A 49 3.04 -8.97 -0.21
CA TRP A 49 3.45 -7.66 0.32
C TRP A 49 2.27 -6.71 0.59
N LEU A 50 1.05 -7.04 0.14
CA LEU A 50 -0.18 -6.33 0.45
C LEU A 50 -0.93 -6.87 1.67
N ARG A 51 -0.48 -7.94 2.33
CA ARG A 51 -1.13 -8.46 3.55
C ARG A 51 -1.21 -7.40 4.65
N GLU A 52 -2.21 -7.53 5.53
CA GLU A 52 -2.35 -6.63 6.69
C GLU A 52 -1.12 -6.76 7.59
N ARG A 53 -0.82 -5.70 8.33
CA ARG A 53 0.18 -5.76 9.40
C ARG A 53 -0.17 -6.88 10.38
N CYS A 54 0.81 -7.71 10.68
CA CYS A 54 0.70 -8.70 11.76
C CYS A 54 0.83 -7.98 13.10
N PHE A 55 -0.20 -8.06 13.94
CA PHE A 55 -0.17 -7.47 15.29
C PHE A 55 0.23 -8.51 16.35
N GLY A 56 0.55 -9.73 15.93
CA GLY A 56 0.97 -10.83 16.79
C GLY A 56 -0.18 -11.48 17.56
N GLU A 57 0.13 -12.65 18.12
CA GLU A 57 -0.87 -13.59 18.68
C GLU A 57 -1.72 -12.99 19.81
N ASP A 58 -1.17 -12.05 20.58
CA ASP A 58 -1.84 -11.46 21.74
C ASP A 58 -2.81 -10.33 21.38
N ALA A 59 -2.62 -9.71 20.21
CA ALA A 59 -3.47 -8.61 19.73
C ALA A 59 -4.48 -9.07 18.66
N GLU A 60 -4.18 -10.14 17.92
CA GLU A 60 -5.07 -10.63 16.87
C GLU A 60 -6.32 -11.33 17.41
N LEU A 61 -7.41 -11.22 16.64
CA LEU A 61 -8.70 -11.87 16.91
C LEU A 61 -9.34 -11.52 18.26
N LYS A 62 -8.92 -10.41 18.89
CA LYS A 62 -9.52 -9.89 20.11
C LYS A 62 -10.77 -9.05 19.80
N PRO A 63 -11.80 -9.07 20.67
CA PRO A 63 -13.05 -8.34 20.45
C PRO A 63 -12.94 -6.81 20.67
N SER A 64 -11.76 -6.30 21.02
CA SER A 64 -11.53 -4.89 21.33
C SER A 64 -10.48 -4.29 20.40
N ASN A 65 -10.65 -3.01 20.08
CA ASN A 65 -9.64 -2.22 19.36
C ASN A 65 -8.55 -1.65 20.28
N GLU A 66 -8.68 -1.81 21.60
CA GLU A 66 -7.69 -1.33 22.57
C GLU A 66 -6.25 -1.80 22.29
N PRO A 67 -5.99 -3.05 21.87
CA PRO A 67 -4.65 -3.48 21.49
C PRO A 67 -4.10 -2.64 20.34
N TYR A 68 -4.90 -2.38 19.30
CA TYR A 68 -4.48 -1.57 18.16
C TYR A 68 -4.18 -0.12 18.56
N GLU A 69 -4.95 0.47 19.49
CA GLU A 69 -4.63 1.82 19.99
C GLU A 69 -3.27 1.91 20.68
N ARG A 70 -2.85 0.86 21.38
CA ARG A 70 -1.52 0.82 22.00
C ARG A 70 -0.42 0.74 20.95
N TYR A 71 -0.62 -0.09 19.93
CA TYR A 71 0.26 -0.12 18.76
C TYR A 71 0.39 1.26 18.13
N TRP A 72 -0.71 1.96 17.89
CA TRP A 72 -0.68 3.28 17.27
C TRP A 72 0.00 4.35 18.12
N ARG A 73 -0.15 4.30 19.44
CA ARG A 73 0.60 5.19 20.35
C ARG A 73 2.09 4.87 20.35
N HIS A 74 2.45 3.59 20.28
CA HIS A 74 3.85 3.15 20.18
C HIS A 74 4.47 3.58 18.85
N ASP A 75 3.78 3.37 17.73
CA ASP A 75 4.24 3.72 16.39
C ASP A 75 4.57 5.22 16.25
N ALA A 76 3.81 6.08 16.95
CA ALA A 76 4.04 7.53 16.97
C ALA A 76 5.35 7.91 17.68
N VAL A 77 5.88 7.05 18.55
CA VAL A 77 7.15 7.23 19.27
C VAL A 77 8.28 6.53 18.51
N ASP A 78 8.10 5.25 18.20
CA ASP A 78 9.07 4.41 17.52
C ASP A 78 8.39 3.51 16.47
N PRO A 79 8.46 3.89 15.18
CA PRO A 79 7.85 3.11 14.11
C PRO A 79 8.67 1.87 13.72
N PHE A 80 9.90 1.71 14.24
CA PHE A 80 10.83 0.65 13.83
C PHE A 80 10.87 -0.53 14.77
N THR A 81 10.18 -0.46 15.91
CA THR A 81 10.03 -1.58 16.84
C THR A 81 8.55 -1.88 17.05
N PRO A 82 8.16 -3.15 17.09
CA PRO A 82 6.81 -3.50 17.48
C PRO A 82 6.68 -3.51 19.01
N PRO A 83 5.56 -3.02 19.58
CA PRO A 83 5.36 -2.95 21.03
C PRO A 83 5.50 -4.34 21.68
N PRO A 84 6.15 -4.46 22.84
CA PRO A 84 6.47 -5.75 23.45
C PRO A 84 5.23 -6.59 23.80
N GLU A 85 4.07 -5.97 23.97
CA GLU A 85 2.82 -6.61 24.39
C GLU A 85 2.10 -7.40 23.27
N GLY A 86 2.63 -7.40 22.04
CA GLY A 86 2.03 -8.09 20.90
C GLY A 86 2.30 -9.59 20.78
N GLY A 87 3.15 -10.14 21.65
CA GLY A 87 3.59 -11.53 21.51
C GLY A 87 4.48 -11.75 20.27
N VAL A 88 4.60 -13.01 19.83
CA VAL A 88 5.48 -13.40 18.72
C VAL A 88 4.85 -13.05 17.36
N GLY A 89 5.69 -12.80 16.35
CA GLY A 89 5.25 -12.68 14.95
C GLY A 89 4.73 -11.29 14.53
N ARG A 90 4.70 -10.32 15.44
CA ARG A 90 4.29 -8.93 15.19
C ARG A 90 5.26 -8.17 14.26
N GLU A 91 4.72 -7.26 13.46
CA GLU A 91 5.46 -6.33 12.60
C GLU A 91 5.46 -4.91 13.17
N SER A 92 6.58 -4.22 13.00
CA SER A 92 6.70 -2.77 13.11
C SER A 92 6.18 -2.07 11.85
N VAL A 93 5.91 -0.77 11.94
CA VAL A 93 5.60 0.06 10.75
C VAL A 93 6.77 0.07 9.78
N GLY A 94 8.00 0.06 10.28
CA GLY A 94 9.21 -0.05 9.46
C GLY A 94 9.29 -1.34 8.64
N GLU A 95 8.92 -2.48 9.22
CA GLU A 95 8.86 -3.76 8.49
C GLU A 95 7.77 -3.75 7.41
N VAL A 96 6.59 -3.19 7.72
CA VAL A 96 5.51 -3.00 6.73
C VAL A 96 5.96 -2.06 5.61
N ALA A 97 6.63 -0.96 5.94
CA ALA A 97 7.18 0.00 4.98
C ALA A 97 8.20 -0.67 4.06
N LEU A 98 9.11 -1.48 4.61
CA LEU A 98 10.12 -2.20 3.84
C LEU A 98 9.47 -3.16 2.84
N ARG A 99 8.59 -4.07 3.30
CA ARG A 99 7.98 -5.06 2.40
C ARG A 99 7.08 -4.41 1.34
N THR A 100 6.35 -3.36 1.69
CA THR A 100 5.47 -2.66 0.74
C THR A 100 6.26 -1.84 -0.27
N ALA A 101 7.35 -1.18 0.14
CA ALA A 101 8.25 -0.48 -0.76
C ALA A 101 8.91 -1.45 -1.74
N SER A 102 9.50 -2.54 -1.25
CA SER A 102 10.12 -3.56 -2.11
C SER A 102 9.12 -4.17 -3.09
N GLY A 103 7.94 -4.59 -2.61
CA GLY A 103 6.91 -5.16 -3.47
C GLY A 103 6.34 -4.15 -4.48
N PHE A 104 6.27 -2.87 -4.13
CA PHE A 104 5.87 -1.82 -5.06
C PHE A 104 6.95 -1.55 -6.11
N THR A 105 8.24 -1.56 -5.75
CA THR A 105 9.34 -1.47 -6.72
C THR A 105 9.32 -2.65 -7.69
N GLU A 106 9.17 -3.88 -7.20
CA GLU A 106 9.04 -5.07 -8.06
C GLU A 106 7.82 -4.97 -9.00
N LEU A 107 6.70 -4.43 -8.49
CA LEU A 107 5.52 -4.16 -9.31
C LEU A 107 5.82 -3.17 -10.43
N LEU A 108 6.51 -2.06 -10.12
CA LEU A 108 6.91 -1.06 -11.11
C LEU A 108 7.84 -1.66 -12.18
N ASP A 109 8.81 -2.48 -11.77
CA ASP A 109 9.73 -3.17 -12.69
C ASP A 109 8.97 -4.14 -13.60
N ARG A 110 8.00 -4.88 -13.05
CA ARG A 110 7.15 -5.82 -13.81
C ARG A 110 6.26 -5.13 -14.83
N ILE A 111 5.65 -4.01 -14.48
CA ILE A 111 4.77 -3.27 -15.41
C ILE A 111 5.58 -2.42 -16.39
N GLY A 112 6.86 -2.15 -16.13
CA GLY A 112 7.80 -1.49 -17.03
C GLY A 112 7.28 -0.16 -17.62
N ALA A 113 7.63 0.10 -18.88
CA ALA A 113 7.18 1.29 -19.63
C ALA A 113 5.69 1.26 -20.04
N THR A 114 4.95 0.21 -19.71
CA THR A 114 3.51 0.01 -20.03
C THR A 114 2.56 0.86 -19.17
N THR A 115 3.10 1.86 -18.46
CA THR A 115 2.35 2.73 -17.55
C THR A 115 1.50 3.78 -18.25
N ILE A 116 1.72 4.06 -19.55
CA ILE A 116 0.89 5.01 -20.29
C ILE A 116 -0.48 4.37 -20.55
N GLY A 117 -1.51 4.93 -19.90
CA GLY A 117 -2.89 4.47 -20.06
C GLY A 117 -3.26 3.25 -19.22
N THR A 118 -2.45 2.90 -18.22
CA THR A 118 -2.72 1.78 -17.29
C THR A 118 -3.06 2.33 -15.90
N ASN A 119 -4.22 1.94 -15.37
CA ASN A 119 -4.56 2.15 -13.96
C ASN A 119 -4.12 0.93 -13.16
N VAL A 120 -3.27 1.15 -12.15
CA VAL A 120 -2.89 0.12 -11.18
C VAL A 120 -3.71 0.33 -9.91
N VAL A 121 -4.45 -0.71 -9.50
CA VAL A 121 -5.33 -0.68 -8.34
C VAL A 121 -4.81 -1.67 -7.30
N LEU A 122 -4.52 -1.16 -6.10
CA LEU A 122 -4.08 -1.96 -4.96
C LEU A 122 -5.25 -2.16 -4.00
N VAL A 123 -5.61 -3.41 -3.71
CA VAL A 123 -6.69 -3.78 -2.79
C VAL A 123 -6.10 -4.49 -1.58
N ALA A 124 -5.98 -3.77 -0.48
CA ALA A 124 -5.28 -4.24 0.73
C ALA A 124 -6.01 -3.78 2.00
N HIS A 125 -5.26 -3.34 3.01
CA HIS A 125 -5.78 -3.07 4.35
C HIS A 125 -5.30 -1.73 4.89
N GLY A 126 -5.89 -1.29 6.00
CA GLY A 126 -5.71 0.07 6.52
C GLY A 126 -4.26 0.40 6.85
N ASP A 127 -3.61 -0.42 7.69
CA ASP A 127 -2.24 -0.17 8.13
C ASP A 127 -1.29 -0.26 6.92
N THR A 128 -1.37 -1.35 6.15
CA THR A 128 -0.57 -1.54 4.94
C THR A 128 -0.66 -0.39 3.94
N LEU A 129 -1.87 0.07 3.60
CA LEU A 129 -2.06 1.15 2.62
C LEU A 129 -1.60 2.50 3.17
N SER A 130 -1.86 2.79 4.44
CA SER A 130 -1.44 4.05 5.06
C SER A 130 0.08 4.14 5.22
N THR A 131 0.76 3.03 5.54
CA THR A 131 2.22 2.94 5.54
C THR A 131 2.81 3.12 4.13
N LEU A 132 2.28 2.41 3.13
CA LEU A 132 2.74 2.58 1.75
C LEU A 132 2.51 4.02 1.26
N ALA A 133 1.37 4.64 1.59
CA ALA A 133 1.10 6.03 1.25
C ALA A 133 2.10 7.00 1.88
N ALA A 134 2.52 6.75 3.13
CA ALA A 134 3.55 7.54 3.80
C ALA A 134 4.91 7.41 3.10
N VAL A 135 5.29 6.19 2.68
CA VAL A 135 6.51 5.93 1.91
C VAL A 135 6.47 6.69 0.58
N LEU A 136 5.39 6.56 -0.18
CA LEU A 136 5.24 7.21 -1.49
C LEU A 136 5.23 8.74 -1.36
N ALA A 137 4.55 9.29 -0.37
CA ALA A 137 4.55 10.73 -0.10
C ALA A 137 5.95 11.25 0.28
N PHE A 138 6.73 10.45 1.03
CA PHE A 138 8.13 10.78 1.32
C PHE A 138 9.00 10.76 0.06
N CYS A 139 8.84 9.76 -0.81
CA CYS A 139 9.57 9.66 -2.08
C CYS A 139 9.28 10.83 -3.04
N GLN A 140 8.12 11.47 -2.92
CA GLN A 140 7.74 12.65 -3.72
C GLN A 140 8.36 13.98 -3.23
N ARG A 141 9.03 13.99 -2.08
CA ARG A 141 9.73 15.18 -1.58
C ARG A 141 11.00 15.47 -2.39
N GLU A 142 11.44 16.72 -2.33
CA GLU A 142 12.74 17.14 -2.89
C GLU A 142 13.88 16.35 -2.26
N GLU A 143 14.96 16.12 -3.01
CA GLU A 143 16.08 15.30 -2.54
C GLU A 143 16.70 15.83 -1.25
N SER A 144 16.82 17.16 -1.12
CA SER A 144 17.31 17.83 0.08
C SER A 144 16.43 17.60 1.33
N GLU A 145 15.17 17.23 1.15
CA GLU A 145 14.20 16.98 2.22
C GLU A 145 14.11 15.49 2.60
N ARG A 146 14.68 14.59 1.80
CA ARG A 146 14.65 13.13 2.02
C ARG A 146 15.70 12.67 3.03
N THR A 147 15.56 13.19 4.25
CA THR A 147 16.42 12.80 5.39
C THR A 147 15.87 11.58 6.14
N ILE A 148 16.73 10.90 6.90
CA ILE A 148 16.33 9.80 7.79
C ILE A 148 15.27 10.27 8.80
N GLN A 149 15.42 11.49 9.33
CA GLN A 149 14.47 12.06 10.27
C GLN A 149 13.10 12.29 9.60
N ALA A 150 13.08 12.88 8.41
CA ALA A 150 11.86 13.08 7.64
C ALA A 150 11.14 11.77 7.28
N PHE A 151 11.89 10.70 6.98
CA PHE A 151 11.32 9.38 6.75
C PHE A 151 10.71 8.80 8.03
N THR A 152 11.43 8.91 9.15
CA THR A 152 10.95 8.48 10.47
C THR A 152 9.66 9.19 10.84
N ASP A 153 9.59 10.51 10.64
CA ASP A 153 8.41 11.31 10.95
C ASP A 153 7.23 10.96 10.03
N ALA A 154 7.48 10.63 8.77
CA ALA A 154 6.45 10.13 7.86
C ALA A 154 5.86 8.80 8.36
N LEU A 155 6.70 7.86 8.82
CA LEU A 155 6.24 6.59 9.37
C LEU A 155 5.49 6.74 10.70
N ARG A 156 5.95 7.62 11.60
CA ARG A 156 5.21 7.96 12.83
C ARG A 156 3.82 8.52 12.53
N ALA A 157 3.71 9.29 11.45
CA ALA A 157 2.47 9.89 10.99
C ALA A 157 1.72 9.03 9.95
N HIS A 158 2.07 7.77 9.72
CA HIS A 158 1.51 6.97 8.62
C HIS A 158 -0.03 6.92 8.65
N ARG A 159 -0.64 6.88 9.83
CA ARG A 159 -2.11 6.86 10.00
C ARG A 159 -2.80 8.17 9.63
N SER A 160 -2.07 9.29 9.52
CA SER A 160 -2.61 10.52 8.93
C SER A 160 -2.91 10.36 7.44
N HIS A 161 -2.24 9.39 6.78
CA HIS A 161 -2.58 8.92 5.44
C HIS A 161 -3.65 7.82 5.44
N GLY A 162 -4.25 7.56 6.61
CA GLY A 162 -5.31 6.57 6.80
C GLY A 162 -6.47 6.86 5.87
N LEU A 163 -6.60 6.03 4.84
CA LEU A 163 -7.70 6.08 3.89
C LEU A 163 -8.99 5.76 4.65
N LYS A 164 -9.98 6.64 4.57
CA LYS A 164 -11.35 6.25 4.94
C LYS A 164 -11.78 5.12 4.00
N GLN A 165 -12.69 4.25 4.44
CA GLN A 165 -13.24 3.19 3.59
C GLN A 165 -13.66 3.79 2.23
N ALA A 166 -13.11 3.24 1.15
CA ALA A 166 -13.31 3.67 -0.25
C ALA A 166 -12.62 4.97 -0.72
N GLU A 167 -11.51 5.39 -0.10
CA GLU A 167 -10.63 6.43 -0.66
C GLU A 167 -9.55 5.85 -1.57
N TYR A 168 -9.38 6.45 -2.76
CA TYR A 168 -8.29 6.19 -3.69
C TYR A 168 -7.33 7.37 -3.65
N VAL A 169 -6.02 7.09 -3.54
CA VAL A 169 -4.97 8.10 -3.70
C VAL A 169 -4.31 7.88 -5.05
N THR A 170 -4.40 8.87 -5.92
CA THR A 170 -3.67 8.90 -7.18
C THR A 170 -2.34 9.59 -6.96
N PHE A 171 -1.24 8.87 -7.13
CA PHE A 171 0.08 9.48 -7.19
C PHE A 171 0.37 9.89 -8.64
N PRO A 172 0.69 11.16 -8.93
CA PRO A 172 1.14 11.54 -10.27
C PRO A 172 2.46 10.83 -10.58
N ARG A 173 2.53 10.21 -11.77
CA ARG A 173 3.68 9.57 -12.43
C ARG A 173 4.87 9.27 -11.49
N VAL A 174 4.93 8.06 -10.94
CA VAL A 174 6.18 7.54 -10.39
C VAL A 174 7.11 7.24 -11.57
N GLY A 175 8.06 8.14 -11.83
CA GLY A 175 9.07 7.94 -12.86
C GLY A 175 10.09 6.92 -12.38
N VAL A 176 10.25 5.81 -13.09
CA VAL A 176 11.39 4.90 -12.90
C VAL A 176 12.50 5.41 -13.80
N SER A 177 13.56 5.98 -13.22
CA SER A 177 14.79 6.29 -13.96
C SER A 177 15.66 5.05 -13.98
N HIS A 178 15.72 4.34 -15.11
CA HIS A 178 16.79 3.39 -15.36
C HIS A 178 18.03 4.17 -15.77
N GLU A 179 19.03 4.24 -14.88
CA GLU A 179 20.37 4.68 -15.25
C GLU A 179 21.04 3.51 -15.97
N THR A 180 20.91 3.47 -17.29
CA THR A 180 21.63 2.50 -18.12
C THR A 180 23.11 2.87 -18.06
N ALA A 181 23.87 2.21 -17.20
CA ALA A 181 25.32 2.27 -17.26
C ALA A 181 25.76 1.73 -18.63
N LEU A 182 26.06 2.65 -19.55
CA LEU A 182 26.71 2.32 -20.81
C LEU A 182 28.14 1.88 -20.48
N THR A 183 28.45 0.63 -20.81
CA THR A 183 29.79 0.05 -20.91
C THR A 183 30.68 0.82 -21.88
#